data_AF-A0A7S3WLI9-F1
#
_entry.id   AF-A0A7S3WLI9-F1
#
_cell.length_a   1.000
_cell.length_b   1.000
_cell.length_c   1.000
_cell.angle_alpha   90.00
_cell.angle_beta   90.00
_cell.angle_gamma   90.00
#
_symmetry.space_group_name_H-M   'P 1'
#
loop_
_entity.id
_entity.type
_entity.pdbx_description
1 polymer ?
#
loop_
_entity_poly.entity_id
_entity_poly.type
_entity_poly.pdbx_seq_one_letter_code
_entity_poly.pdbx_strand_id
1 'polypeptide(L)'
;MTAFDNIPPCLEVDPKEAILAREIYEYATFLSVEKKDIDEFERNIAVLKSYYDEFADIIPPSEKKNAVTGLYLLYLLSYNKISQYHTEIELIANEDLDNIFIKVPVNLEKYFVAGSYNNILNSQQ
;
A
#
# COMPACT_ATOMS: atom_id res chain seq x y z
N MET A 1 -9.61 -26.11 31.79
CA MET A 1 -9.92 -26.59 30.42
C MET A 1 -11.35 -26.18 30.10
N THR A 2 -11.55 -24.93 29.67
CA THR A 2 -12.86 -24.43 29.21
C THR A 2 -12.81 -24.37 27.70
N ALA A 3 -13.14 -25.49 27.07
CA ALA A 3 -13.51 -25.51 25.66
C ALA A 3 -14.93 -24.93 25.57
N PHE A 4 -15.08 -23.80 24.90
CA PHE A 4 -16.38 -23.17 24.67
C PHE A 4 -16.94 -23.68 23.34
N ASP A 5 -17.89 -24.63 23.41
CA ASP A 5 -18.65 -25.21 22.29
C ASP A 5 -19.56 -24.21 21.52
N ASN A 6 -19.53 -22.91 21.85
CA ASN A 6 -20.41 -21.89 21.26
C ASN A 6 -19.67 -20.69 20.64
N ILE A 7 -18.34 -20.77 20.51
CA ILE A 7 -17.64 -19.83 19.64
C ILE A 7 -17.85 -20.37 18.22
N PRO A 8 -18.32 -19.56 17.24
CA PRO A 8 -18.35 -20.02 15.85
C PRO A 8 -17.00 -20.66 15.51
N PRO A 9 -16.97 -21.79 14.77
CA PRO A 9 -15.71 -22.38 14.36
C PRO A 9 -14.88 -21.25 13.75
N CYS A 10 -13.64 -21.07 14.21
CA CYS A 10 -12.70 -20.16 13.58
C CYS A 10 -12.91 -20.30 12.08
N LEU A 11 -13.40 -19.25 11.41
CA LEU A 11 -13.72 -19.29 9.99
C LEU A 11 -12.51 -19.93 9.31
N GLU A 12 -12.66 -21.13 8.75
CA GLU A 12 -11.69 -21.64 7.79
C GLU A 12 -11.80 -20.65 6.63
N VAL A 13 -10.93 -19.63 6.63
CA VAL A 13 -10.96 -18.58 5.62
C VAL A 13 -10.66 -19.27 4.31
N ASP A 14 -11.69 -19.43 3.47
CA ASP A 14 -11.49 -20.01 2.15
C ASP A 14 -10.56 -19.05 1.40
N PRO A 15 -9.43 -19.55 0.87
CA PRO A 15 -8.44 -18.69 0.23
C PRO A 15 -9.05 -17.86 -0.92
N LYS A 16 -10.15 -18.33 -1.54
CA LYS A 16 -10.85 -17.60 -2.60
C LYS A 16 -11.62 -16.40 -2.07
N GLU A 17 -12.24 -16.50 -0.90
CA GLU A 17 -12.95 -15.37 -0.27
C GLU A 17 -11.97 -14.29 0.14
N ALA A 18 -10.80 -14.67 0.67
CA ALA A 18 -9.74 -13.72 1.02
C ALA A 18 -9.14 -13.03 -0.21
N ILE A 19 -8.94 -13.76 -1.31
CA ILE A 19 -8.52 -13.17 -2.60
C ILE A 19 -9.56 -12.15 -3.08
N LEU A 20 -10.85 -12.52 -3.07
CA LEU A 20 -11.91 -11.64 -3.52
C LEU A 20 -12.02 -10.38 -2.64
N ALA A 21 -11.94 -10.54 -1.32
CA ALA A 21 -11.95 -9.42 -0.38
C ALA A 21 -10.78 -8.47 -0.65
N ARG A 22 -9.56 -9.01 -0.81
CA ARG A 22 -8.37 -8.23 -1.20
C ARG A 22 -8.62 -7.43 -2.47
N GLU A 23 -9.11 -8.06 -3.55
CA GLU A 23 -9.37 -7.37 -4.81
C GLU A 23 -10.39 -6.23 -4.63
N ILE A 24 -11.46 -6.46 -3.86
CA ILE A 24 -12.45 -5.43 -3.56
C ILE A 24 -11.82 -4.25 -2.83
N TYR A 25 -10.97 -4.50 -1.83
CA TYR A 25 -10.28 -3.43 -1.10
C TYR A 25 -9.26 -2.70 -1.98
N GLU A 26 -8.57 -3.40 -2.89
CA GLU A 26 -7.68 -2.77 -3.88
C GLU A 26 -8.48 -1.78 -4.74
N TYR A 27 -9.63 -2.19 -5.29
CA TYR A 27 -10.51 -1.31 -6.06
C TYR A 27 -11.10 -0.17 -5.21
N ALA A 28 -11.51 -0.45 -3.97
CA ALA A 28 -12.02 0.56 -3.04
C ALA A 28 -10.95 1.63 -2.78
N THR A 29 -9.68 1.23 -2.62
CA THR A 29 -8.56 2.15 -2.44
C THR A 29 -8.40 3.09 -3.65
N PHE A 30 -8.46 2.56 -4.88
CA PHE A 30 -8.41 3.41 -6.08
C PHE A 30 -9.61 4.39 -6.14
N LEU A 31 -10.80 3.91 -5.77
CA LEU A 31 -12.01 4.73 -5.74
C LEU A 31 -11.94 5.83 -4.67
N SER A 32 -11.40 5.54 -3.49
CA SER A 32 -11.20 6.54 -2.43
C SER A 32 -10.24 7.65 -2.87
N VAL A 33 -9.20 7.32 -3.64
CA VAL A 33 -8.30 8.32 -4.24
C VAL A 33 -9.02 9.20 -5.25
N GLU A 34 -9.87 8.63 -6.10
CA GLU A 34 -10.68 9.40 -7.07
C GLU A 34 -11.67 10.34 -6.36
N LYS A 35 -12.29 9.85 -5.28
CA LYS A 35 -13.18 10.63 -4.41
C LYS A 35 -12.44 11.65 -3.54
N LYS A 36 -11.11 11.55 -3.44
CA LYS A 36 -10.25 12.33 -2.54
C LYS A 36 -10.62 12.18 -1.06
N ASP A 37 -11.16 11.02 -0.68
CA ASP A 37 -11.46 10.68 0.70
C ASP A 37 -10.25 10.00 1.33
N ILE A 38 -9.50 10.78 2.12
CA ILE A 38 -8.25 10.34 2.75
C ILE A 38 -8.53 9.40 3.92
N ASP A 39 -9.58 9.64 4.68
CA ASP A 39 -9.93 8.82 5.84
C ASP A 39 -10.38 7.41 5.40
N GLU A 40 -11.12 7.32 4.29
CA GLU A 40 -11.47 6.04 3.67
C GLU A 40 -10.23 5.33 3.11
N PHE A 41 -9.33 6.07 2.46
CA PHE A 41 -8.08 5.53 1.93
C PHE A 41 -7.19 4.94 3.03
N GLU A 42 -6.95 5.65 4.14
CA GLU A 42 -6.12 5.15 5.25
C GLU A 42 -6.70 3.88 5.87
N ARG A 43 -8.03 3.82 6.03
CA ARG A 43 -8.73 2.62 6.52
C ARG A 43 -8.55 1.44 5.57
N ASN A 44 -8.76 1.65 4.27
CA ASN A 44 -8.63 0.60 3.26
C ASN A 44 -7.19 0.08 3.16
N ILE A 45 -6.19 0.97 3.24
CA ILE A 45 -4.77 0.58 3.27
C ILE A 45 -4.42 -0.22 4.52
N ALA A 46 -4.91 0.17 5.71
CA ALA A 46 -4.65 -0.57 6.93
C ALA A 46 -5.17 -2.01 6.84
N VAL A 47 -6.37 -2.18 6.29
CA VAL A 47 -6.96 -3.50 6.02
C VAL A 47 -6.13 -4.28 5.00
N LEU A 48 -5.76 -3.67 3.87
CA LEU A 48 -4.92 -4.30 2.84
C LEU A 48 -3.54 -4.72 3.37
N LYS A 49 -2.95 -3.94 4.28
CA LYS A 49 -1.68 -4.30 4.92
C LYS A 49 -1.79 -5.58 5.73
N SER A 50 -2.85 -5.73 6.55
CA SER A 50 -3.15 -7.00 7.23
C SER A 50 -3.29 -8.15 6.22
N TYR A 51 -3.97 -7.93 5.10
CA TYR A 51 -4.07 -8.94 4.04
C TYR A 51 -2.73 -9.29 3.38
N TYR A 52 -1.80 -8.34 3.28
CA TYR A 52 -0.49 -8.58 2.69
C TYR A 52 0.52 -9.22 3.64
N ASP A 53 0.40 -9.00 4.94
CA ASP A 53 1.31 -9.52 5.96
C ASP A 53 0.83 -10.88 6.50
N GLU A 54 -0.43 -10.96 6.93
CA GLU A 54 -1.00 -12.14 7.61
C GLU A 54 -1.37 -13.27 6.63
N PHE A 55 -1.70 -12.92 5.37
CA PHE A 55 -2.11 -13.90 4.36
C PHE A 55 -1.05 -14.12 3.28
N ALA A 56 0.18 -13.65 3.48
CA ALA A 56 1.30 -13.85 2.57
C ALA A 56 1.59 -15.35 2.31
N ASP A 57 1.41 -16.20 3.33
CA ASP A 57 1.60 -17.66 3.24
C ASP A 57 0.44 -18.40 2.54
N ILE A 58 -0.73 -17.77 2.43
CA ILE A 58 -1.99 -18.43 1.99
C ILE A 58 -2.38 -17.99 0.56
N ILE A 59 -2.04 -16.76 0.17
CA ILE A 59 -2.53 -16.12 -1.05
C ILE A 59 -1.36 -15.75 -1.97
N PRO A 60 -1.44 -16.00 -3.28
CA PRO A 60 -0.40 -15.58 -4.21
C PRO A 60 -0.24 -14.05 -4.24
N PRO A 61 0.98 -13.54 -4.54
CA PRO A 61 1.20 -12.11 -4.71
C PRO A 61 0.40 -11.59 -5.91
N SER A 62 -0.43 -10.56 -5.70
CA SER A 62 -1.11 -9.84 -6.79
C SER A 62 -0.19 -8.77 -7.36
N GLU A 63 -0.19 -8.61 -8.68
CA GLU A 63 0.53 -7.56 -9.39
C GLU A 63 0.10 -6.15 -8.96
N LYS A 64 -1.15 -6.00 -8.47
CA LYS A 64 -1.69 -4.73 -7.96
C LYS A 64 -1.10 -4.30 -6.62
N LYS A 65 -0.48 -5.23 -5.87
CA LYS A 65 0.18 -4.93 -4.59
C LYS A 65 1.16 -3.76 -4.74
N ASN A 66 2.00 -3.82 -5.76
CA ASN A 66 3.03 -2.80 -6.00
C ASN A 66 2.43 -1.44 -6.38
N ALA A 67 1.30 -1.42 -7.09
CA ALA A 67 0.58 -0.19 -7.40
C ALA A 67 -0.05 0.44 -6.13
N VAL A 68 -0.69 -0.37 -5.29
CA VAL A 68 -1.27 0.10 -4.01
C VAL A 68 -0.17 0.59 -3.06
N THR A 69 0.95 -0.13 -2.95
CA THR A 69 2.10 0.29 -2.15
C THR A 69 2.68 1.61 -2.67
N GLY A 70 2.86 1.75 -3.99
CA GLY A 70 3.31 3.01 -4.60
C GLY A 70 2.39 4.19 -4.31
N LEU A 71 1.07 3.97 -4.36
CA LEU A 71 0.06 4.96 -3.95
C LEU A 71 0.18 5.34 -2.47
N TYR A 72 0.37 4.36 -1.59
CA TYR A 72 0.58 4.62 -0.16
C TYR A 72 1.87 5.41 0.11
N LEU A 73 2.96 5.10 -0.60
CA LEU A 73 4.20 5.87 -0.52
C LEU A 73 4.00 7.32 -0.98
N LEU A 74 3.27 7.54 -2.09
CA LEU A 74 2.92 8.89 -2.56
C LEU A 74 2.07 9.64 -1.53
N TYR A 75 1.15 8.94 -0.86
CA TYR A 75 0.38 9.50 0.24
C TYR A 75 1.30 9.94 1.40
N LEU A 76 2.20 9.08 1.87
CA LEU A 76 3.13 9.42 2.94
C LEU A 76 4.02 10.63 2.61
N LEU A 77 4.50 10.72 1.37
CA LEU A 77 5.26 11.89 0.89
C LEU A 77 4.40 13.16 0.88
N SER A 78 3.15 13.08 0.42
CA SER A 78 2.23 14.22 0.35
C SER A 78 1.90 14.79 1.74
N TYR A 79 1.85 13.94 2.76
CA TYR A 79 1.59 14.32 4.16
C TYR A 79 2.87 14.62 4.96
N ASN A 80 4.02 14.67 4.30
CA ASN A 80 5.32 14.90 4.93
C ASN A 80 5.66 13.88 6.04
N LYS A 81 5.13 12.65 5.96
CA LYS A 81 5.38 11.55 6.89
C LYS A 81 6.63 10.77 6.47
N ILE A 82 7.77 11.45 6.35
CA ILE A 82 9.01 10.91 5.78
C ILE A 82 9.56 9.72 6.58
N SER A 83 9.43 9.73 7.91
CA SER A 83 9.87 8.59 8.74
C SER A 83 9.12 7.30 8.41
N GLN A 84 7.79 7.37 8.28
CA GLN A 84 6.97 6.21 7.90
C GLN A 84 7.28 5.76 6.48
N TYR A 85 7.51 6.70 5.57
CA TYR A 85 7.91 6.40 4.20
C TYR A 85 9.18 5.55 4.15
N HIS A 86 10.24 5.93 4.88
CA HIS A 86 11.48 5.14 4.91
C HIS A 86 11.27 3.75 5.54
N THR A 87 10.50 3.65 6.62
CA THR A 87 10.18 2.35 7.23
C THR A 87 9.46 1.42 6.24
N GLU A 88 8.53 1.94 5.44
CA GLU A 88 7.87 1.12 4.42
C GLU A 88 8.79 0.74 3.27
N ILE A 89 9.67 1.65 2.83
CA ILE A 89 10.68 1.34 1.81
C ILE A 89 11.59 0.19 2.26
N GLU A 90 11.97 0.17 3.55
CA GLU A 90 12.79 -0.89 4.13
C GLU A 90 12.04 -2.22 4.27
N LEU A 91 10.72 -2.19 4.44
CA LEU A 91 9.87 -3.37 4.50
C LEU A 91 9.70 -4.04 3.12
N ILE A 92 9.76 -3.25 2.04
CA ILE A 92 9.59 -3.75 0.67
C ILE A 92 10.83 -4.55 0.25
N ALA A 93 10.60 -5.74 -0.32
CA ALA A 93 11.68 -6.56 -0.85
C ALA A 93 12.41 -5.87 -2.00
N ASN A 94 13.74 -6.01 -2.06
CA ASN A 94 14.57 -5.39 -3.11
C ASN A 94 14.15 -5.76 -4.54
N GLU A 95 13.49 -6.91 -4.72
CA GLU A 95 12.96 -7.38 -6.00
C GLU A 95 11.79 -6.52 -6.50
N ASP A 96 10.94 -6.03 -5.59
CA ASP A 96 9.82 -5.15 -5.92
C ASP A 96 10.26 -3.69 -6.10
N LEU A 97 11.41 -3.28 -5.55
CA LEU A 97 11.94 -1.91 -5.70
C LEU A 97 12.26 -1.54 -7.15
N ASP A 98 12.48 -2.53 -8.04
CA ASP A 98 12.68 -2.24 -9.47
C ASP A 98 11.38 -1.85 -10.19
N ASN A 99 10.23 -2.07 -9.56
CA ASN A 99 8.94 -1.80 -10.17
C ASN A 99 8.72 -0.29 -10.41
N ILE A 100 8.13 0.02 -11.57
CA ILE A 100 7.83 1.39 -12.01
C ILE A 100 6.99 2.13 -10.95
N PHE A 101 6.05 1.45 -10.29
CA PHE A 101 5.17 2.07 -9.29
C PHE A 101 5.89 2.56 -8.03
N ILE A 102 7.04 1.95 -7.67
CA ILE A 102 7.82 2.31 -6.49
C ILE A 102 8.92 3.31 -6.86
N LYS A 103 9.45 3.24 -8.08
CA LYS A 103 10.40 4.24 -8.61
C LYS A 103 9.80 5.65 -8.66
N VAL A 104 8.50 5.79 -8.94
CA VAL A 104 7.82 7.09 -9.00
C VAL A 104 7.95 7.86 -7.66
N PRO A 105 7.47 7.34 -6.51
CA PRO A 105 7.60 8.04 -5.23
C PRO A 105 9.07 8.24 -4.81
N VAL A 106 9.97 7.29 -5.08
CA VAL A 106 11.40 7.43 -4.77
C VAL A 106 12.04 8.59 -5.53
N ASN A 107 11.74 8.74 -6.81
CA ASN A 107 12.22 9.89 -7.59
C ASN A 107 11.62 11.20 -7.06
N LEU A 108 10.35 11.16 -6.67
CA LEU A 108 9.63 12.31 -6.12
C LEU A 108 10.22 12.80 -4.79
N GLU A 109 10.59 11.88 -3.90
CA GLU A 109 11.33 12.18 -2.67
C GLU A 109 12.70 12.79 -2.96
N LYS A 110 13.47 12.22 -3.90
CA LYS A 110 14.75 12.81 -4.33
C LYS A 110 14.59 14.24 -4.86
N TYR A 111 13.51 14.54 -5.59
CA TYR A 111 13.23 15.90 -6.03
C TYR A 111 12.93 16.86 -4.86
N PHE A 112 12.21 16.38 -3.84
CA PHE A 112 11.95 17.15 -2.62
C PHE A 112 13.23 17.41 -1.81
N VAL A 113 14.07 16.39 -1.60
CA VAL A 113 15.32 16.50 -0.83
C VAL A 113 16.39 17.30 -1.56
N ALA A 114 16.47 17.19 -2.89
CA ALA A 114 17.40 17.99 -3.69
C ALA A 114 17.07 19.49 -3.67
N GLY A 115 15.92 19.92 -3.11
CA GLY A 115 15.49 21.32 -3.10
C GLY A 115 15.35 21.91 -4.50
N SER A 116 15.27 21.06 -5.52
CA SER A 116 15.46 21.44 -6.92
C SER A 116 14.14 21.82 -7.57
N TYR A 117 13.44 22.79 -6.98
CA TYR A 117 12.42 23.56 -7.70
C TYR A 117 13.03 24.27 -8.93
N ASN A 118 14.36 24.50 -8.95
CA ASN A 118 15.07 25.15 -10.05
C ASN A 118 15.25 24.28 -11.32
N ASN A 119 15.32 22.95 -11.22
CA ASN A 119 15.50 22.11 -12.42
C ASN A 119 14.19 21.87 -13.18
N ILE A 120 13.05 22.05 -12.53
CA ILE A 120 11.73 21.91 -13.15
C ILE A 120 11.36 23.19 -13.93
N LEU A 121 11.76 24.37 -13.43
CA LEU A 121 11.56 25.65 -14.14
C LEU A 121 12.46 25.79 -15.39
N ASN A 122 13.69 25.27 -15.35
CA ASN A 122 14.59 25.28 -16.51
C ASN A 122 14.32 24.18 -17.55
N SER A 123 13.43 23.23 -17.28
CA SER A 123 13.00 22.24 -18.30
C SER A 123 11.83 22.77 -19.15
N GLN A 124 11.44 24.03 -18.98
CA GLN A 124 10.45 24.75 -19.77
C GLN A 124 11.02 26.02 -20.46
N GLN A 125 12.34 26.13 -20.62
CA GLN A 125 12.98 27.15 -21.48
C GLN A 125 13.60 26.53 -22.72
#